data_AF-A0A5K7ZSE2-F1
#
_entry.id   AF-A0A5K7ZSE2-F1
#
_cell.length_a   1.000
_cell.length_b   1.000
_cell.length_c   1.000
_cell.angle_alpha   90.00
_cell.angle_beta   90.00
_cell.angle_gamma   90.00
#
_symmetry.space_group_name_H-M   'P 1'
#
loop_
_entity.id
_entity.type
_entity.pdbx_description
1 polymer ?
#
loop_
_entity_poly.entity_id
_entity_poly.type
_entity_poly.pdbx_seq_one_letter_code
_entity_poly.pdbx_strand_id
1 'polypeptide(L)' 'MVMKLHSPDIAYKTDAGGVRLDLRGDGEIDEAFRQIVASARQYKPDARIEGVTL' A
#
# COMPACT_ATOMS: atom_id res chain seq x y z
N MET A 1 2.38 -13.79 2.55
CA MET A 1 1.07 -13.09 2.42
C MET A 1 1.22 -11.89 1.48
N VAL A 2 0.13 -11.32 0.96
CA VAL A 2 0.18 -10.17 0.04
C VAL A 2 -0.54 -9.00 0.70
N MET A 3 -0.09 -7.77 0.47
CA MET A 3 -0.81 -6.55 0.85
C MET A 3 -0.87 -5.59 -0.32
N LYS A 4 -2.03 -4.95 -0.51
CA LYS A 4 -2.30 -4.05 -1.64
C LYS A 4 -3.06 -2.82 -1.19
N LEU A 5 -2.65 -1.65 -1.69
CA LEU A 5 -3.33 -0.39 -1.49
C LEU A 5 -4.75 -0.45 -2.05
N HIS A 6 -5.73 0.01 -1.27
CA HIS A 6 -7.08 0.25 -1.74
C HIS A 6 -7.28 1.74 -1.95
N SER A 7 -7.36 2.15 -3.21
CA SER A 7 -7.58 3.54 -3.60
C SER A 7 -8.25 3.57 -4.98
N PRO A 8 -9.38 4.29 -5.13
CA PRO A 8 -10.00 4.52 -6.43
C PRO A 8 -9.17 5.45 -7.32
N ASP A 9 -8.32 6.29 -6.72
CA ASP A 9 -7.56 7.33 -7.43
C ASP A 9 -6.19 6.84 -7.93
N ILE A 10 -5.79 5.61 -7.54
CA ILE A 10 -4.54 4.94 -7.93
C ILE A 10 -4.86 3.59 -8.57
N ALA A 11 -4.92 3.57 -9.90
CA ALA A 11 -5.17 2.36 -10.70
C ALA A 11 -3.95 1.41 -10.65
N TYR A 12 -2.77 1.93 -10.94
CA TYR A 12 -1.51 1.17 -11.00
C TYR A 12 -0.81 1.15 -9.63
N LYS A 13 -1.32 0.29 -8.75
CA LYS A 13 -0.86 0.19 -7.35
C LYS A 13 0.61 -0.20 -7.23
N THR A 14 1.13 -1.03 -8.14
CA THR A 14 2.55 -1.44 -8.14
C THR A 14 3.46 -0.24 -8.35
N ASP A 15 3.13 0.62 -9.32
CA ASP A 15 3.91 1.82 -9.65
C ASP A 15 3.88 2.86 -8.51
N ALA A 16 2.76 2.92 -7.77
CA ALA A 16 2.62 3.72 -6.57
C ALA A 16 3.28 3.09 -5.33
N GLY A 17 4.03 2.00 -5.47
CA GLY A 17 4.64 1.27 -4.35
C GLY A 17 3.62 0.64 -3.40
N GLY A 18 2.35 0.55 -3.81
CA GLY A 18 1.22 0.12 -3.02
C GLY A 18 1.01 -1.40 -3.00
N VAL A 19 2.00 -2.20 -3.37
CA VAL A 19 1.96 -3.66 -3.27
C VAL A 19 3.16 -4.15 -2.47
N ARG A 20 2.93 -5.04 -1.51
CA ARG A 20 3.97 -5.78 -0.79
C ARG A 20 3.65 -7.27 -0.83
N LEU A 21 4.67 -8.06 -1.12
CA LEU A 21 4.59 -9.51 -1.28
C LEU A 21 5.47 -10.17 -0.23
N ASP A 22 5.24 -11.47 -0.01
CA ASP A 22 6.01 -12.33 0.89
C ASP A 22 6.11 -11.84 2.35
N LEU A 23 5.05 -11.22 2.87
CA LEU A 23 5.00 -10.80 4.28
C LEU A 23 4.92 -12.01 5.22
N ARG A 24 5.76 -12.02 6.25
CA ARG A 24 5.96 -13.09 7.24
C ARG A 24 5.73 -12.57 8.66
N GLY A 25 4.47 -12.63 9.08
CA GLY A 25 4.06 -12.34 10.45
C GLY A 25 3.79 -10.86 10.73
N ASP A 26 3.30 -10.60 11.93
CA ASP A 26 2.62 -9.34 12.28
C ASP A 26 3.54 -8.11 12.22
N GLY A 27 4.83 -8.26 12.53
CA GLY A 27 5.80 -7.16 12.44
C GLY A 27 5.96 -6.64 11.01
N GLU A 28 6.03 -7.54 10.03
CA GLU A 28 6.17 -7.17 8.62
C GLU A 28 4.88 -6.57 8.05
N ILE A 29 3.71 -6.97 8.55
CA ILE A 29 2.41 -6.41 8.16
C ILE A 29 2.37 -4.92 8.50
N ASP A 30 2.75 -4.58 9.74
CA ASP A 30 2.63 -3.23 10.26
C ASP A 30 3.60 -2.27 9.54
N GLU A 31 4.81 -2.74 9.25
CA GLU A 31 5.77 -2.00 8.44
C GLU A 31 5.31 -1.85 6.98
N ALA A 32 4.85 -2.94 6.36
CA ALA A 32 4.36 -2.93 4.99
C ALA A 32 3.18 -1.97 4.81
N PHE A 33 2.29 -1.88 5.79
CA PHE A 33 1.17 -0.94 5.77
C PHE A 33 1.66 0.50 5.70
N ARG A 34 2.56 0.89 6.61
CA ARG A 34 3.12 2.24 6.66
C ARG A 34 3.85 2.59 5.38
N GLN A 35 4.65 1.67 4.85
CA GLN A 35 5.36 1.87 3.59
C GLN A 35 4.40 2.06 2.41
N ILE A 36 3.37 1.21 2.29
CA ILE A 36 2.37 1.30 1.21
C ILE A 36 1.66 2.66 1.23
N VAL A 37 1.20 3.10 2.41
CA VAL A 37 0.49 4.38 2.55
C VAL A 37 1.43 5.55 2.26
N ALA A 38 2.67 5.51 2.73
CA ALA A 38 3.67 6.53 2.45
C ALA A 38 3.99 6.63 0.95
N SER A 39 4.22 5.49 0.28
CA SER A 39 4.47 5.45 -1.16
C SER A 39 3.28 5.97 -1.96
N ALA A 40 2.05 5.59 -1.57
CA ALA A 40 0.84 6.07 -2.23
C ALA A 40 0.69 7.60 -2.13
N ARG A 41 0.95 8.18 -0.94
CA ARG A 41 0.93 9.64 -0.73
C ARG A 41 2.05 10.36 -1.48
N GLN A 42 3.23 9.76 -1.58
CA GLN A 42 4.33 10.33 -2.36
C GLN A 42 4.02 10.31 -3.86
N TYR A 43 3.44 9.21 -4.34
CA TYR A 43 3.07 9.04 -5.74
C TYR A 43 1.95 9.98 -6.16
N LYS A 44 0.92 10.13 -5.32
CA LYS A 44 -0.22 11.01 -5.56
C LYS A 44 -0.73 11.59 -4.23
N PRO A 45 -0.25 12.77 -3.82
CA PRO A 45 -0.59 13.39 -2.54
C PRO A 45 -2.10 13.58 -2.32
N ASP A 46 -2.83 13.85 -3.40
CA ASP A 46 -4.27 14.09 -3.39
C ASP A 46 -5.11 12.81 -3.59
N ALA A 47 -4.48 11.63 -3.64
CA ALA A 47 -5.22 10.38 -3.79
C ALA A 47 -5.99 10.04 -2.52
N ARG A 48 -7.26 9.67 -2.69
CA ARG A 48 -8.05 9.06 -1.61
C ARG A 48 -7.54 7.66 -1.36
N ILE A 49 -6.95 7.45 -0.19
CA ILE A 49 -6.52 6.14 0.29
C ILE A 49 -7.61 5.63 1.23
N GLU A 50 -8.31 4.58 0.82
CA GLU A 50 -9.35 3.95 1.64
C GLU A 50 -8.76 2.93 2.63
N GLY A 51 -7.55 2.43 2.34
CA GLY A 51 -6.82 1.55 3.24
C GLY A 51 -5.88 0.61 2.49
N VAL A 52 -5.61 -0.54 3.08
CA VAL A 52 -4.80 -1.62 2.50
C VAL A 52 -5.53 -2.94 2.73
N THR A 53 -5.57 -3.79 1.72
CA THR A 53 -6.18 -5.13 1.75
C THR A 53 -5.11 -6.20 1.74
N LEU A 54 -5.36 -7.32 2.42
CA LEU A 54 -4.53 -8.54 2.43
C LEU A 54 -4.93 -9.48 1.28
#